data_AF-A0A127B8H7-F1
#
_entry.id   AF-A0A127B8H7-F1
#
_cell.length_a   1.000
_cell.length_b   1.000
_cell.length_c   1.000
_cell.angle_alpha   90.00
_cell.angle_beta   90.00
_cell.angle_gamma   90.00
#
_symmetry.space_group_name_H-M   'P 1'
#
loop_
_entity.id
_entity.type
_entity.pdbx_description
1 polymer ?
#
loop_
_entity_poly.entity_id
_entity_poly.type
_entity_poly.pdbx_seq_one_letter_code
_entity_poly.pdbx_strand_id
1 'polypeptide(L)'
;MWIDILTYPSTSPPKFPKFRRATFRLEGKRLIFNLRPMGELAFNLEDIKEVNGVTLTLFKPPRRGIKLTLSWGQEVIVSVGRNPLIYDKRDMYKLLRMIFSPLIEGAVAEVNGRVGVLKILDNQVALVTQGNVIPIKPDEIKGEVGEKVRKFLSLLKFLSKENQEKQ
;
A
#
# COMPACT_ATOMS: atom_id res chain seq x y z
N MET A 1 2.02 -4.64 -15.94
CA MET A 1 2.34 -3.83 -14.74
C MET A 1 2.96 -4.74 -13.71
N TRP A 2 4.16 -4.40 -13.25
CA TRP A 2 5.03 -5.30 -12.50
C TRP A 2 5.52 -4.62 -11.22
N ILE A 3 5.77 -5.42 -10.20
CA ILE A 3 6.40 -5.03 -8.94
C ILE A 3 7.50 -6.05 -8.62
N ASP A 4 8.44 -5.65 -7.77
CA ASP A 4 9.43 -6.55 -7.19
C ASP A 4 8.97 -6.92 -5.77
N ILE A 5 8.84 -8.21 -5.50
CA ILE A 5 8.38 -8.77 -4.22
C ILE A 5 9.45 -9.66 -3.59
N LEU A 6 9.58 -9.55 -2.28
CA LEU A 6 10.41 -10.40 -1.43
C LEU A 6 9.55 -10.91 -0.28
N THR A 7 9.68 -12.19 0.04
CA THR A 7 8.96 -12.83 1.15
C THR A 7 9.91 -13.59 2.04
N TYR A 8 9.75 -13.50 3.36
CA TYR A 8 10.53 -14.27 4.32
C TYR A 8 9.81 -14.37 5.68
N PRO A 9 10.13 -15.38 6.51
CA PRO A 9 9.64 -15.43 7.89
C PRO A 9 10.21 -14.28 8.73
N SER A 10 9.40 -13.62 9.55
CA SER A 10 9.83 -12.49 10.41
C SER A 10 11.02 -12.83 11.33
N THR A 11 11.15 -14.10 11.72
CA THR A 11 12.22 -14.59 12.59
C THR A 11 13.54 -14.86 11.87
N SER A 12 13.54 -14.88 10.53
CA SER A 12 14.72 -15.22 9.73
C SER A 12 14.81 -14.35 8.48
N PRO A 13 15.09 -13.03 8.63
CA PRO A 13 15.28 -12.15 7.49
C PRO A 13 16.51 -12.57 6.66
N PRO A 14 16.40 -12.57 5.32
CA PRO A 14 17.49 -13.03 4.47
C PRO A 14 18.64 -12.02 4.47
N LYS A 15 19.87 -12.52 4.67
CA LYS A 15 21.10 -11.71 4.54
C LYS A 15 21.25 -11.09 3.14
N PHE A 16 20.83 -11.83 2.11
CA PHE A 16 20.86 -11.38 0.71
C PHE A 16 19.45 -11.49 0.11
N PRO A 17 18.64 -10.42 0.19
CA PRO A 17 17.26 -10.46 -0.28
C PRO A 17 17.17 -10.63 -1.80
N LYS A 18 16.48 -11.68 -2.25
CA LYS A 18 16.21 -11.95 -3.66
C LYS A 18 14.79 -11.52 -4.00
N PHE A 19 14.66 -10.40 -4.69
CA PHE A 19 13.37 -9.93 -5.19
C PHE A 19 12.97 -10.70 -6.45
N ARG A 20 11.70 -11.07 -6.51
CA ARG A 20 11.07 -11.69 -7.68
C ARG A 20 10.14 -10.69 -8.32
N ARG A 21 10.04 -10.73 -9.65
CA ARG A 21 9.07 -9.92 -10.37
C ARG A 21 7.67 -10.55 -10.20
N ALA A 22 6.67 -9.72 -9.94
CA ALA A 22 5.29 -10.16 -9.77
C ALA A 22 4.27 -9.19 -10.37
N THR A 23 3.13 -9.72 -10.80
CA THR A 23 1.89 -8.92 -10.96
C THR A 23 1.01 -9.14 -9.73
N PHE A 24 0.07 -8.24 -9.47
CA PHE A 24 -0.88 -8.41 -8.36
C PHE A 24 -2.31 -8.16 -8.80
N ARG A 25 -3.25 -8.82 -8.11
CA ARG A 25 -4.69 -8.63 -8.25
C ARG A 25 -5.39 -8.86 -6.91
N LEU A 26 -6.60 -8.33 -6.78
CA LEU A 26 -7.48 -8.59 -5.65
C LEU A 26 -8.67 -9.43 -6.15
N GLU A 27 -8.92 -10.56 -5.50
CA GLU A 27 -10.08 -11.42 -5.76
C GLU A 27 -10.91 -11.51 -4.48
N GLY A 28 -12.02 -10.77 -4.42
CA GLY A 28 -12.77 -10.58 -3.18
C GLY A 28 -11.89 -9.91 -2.12
N LYS A 29 -11.59 -10.63 -1.03
CA LYS A 29 -10.67 -10.18 0.04
C LYS A 29 -9.26 -10.74 -0.10
N ARG A 30 -8.97 -11.53 -1.14
CA ARG A 30 -7.70 -12.23 -1.32
C ARG A 30 -6.76 -11.42 -2.21
N LEU A 31 -5.62 -11.01 -1.67
CA LEU A 31 -4.55 -10.37 -2.42
C LEU A 31 -3.63 -11.45 -2.99
N ILE A 32 -3.49 -11.46 -4.31
CA ILE A 32 -2.74 -12.48 -5.05
C ILE A 32 -1.59 -11.82 -5.80
N PHE A 33 -0.38 -12.34 -5.62
CA PHE A 33 0.83 -12.00 -6.36
C PHE A 33 1.25 -13.18 -7.25
N ASN A 34 1.22 -12.98 -8.57
CA ASN A 34 1.70 -13.98 -9.53
C ASN A 34 3.20 -13.75 -9.79
N LEU A 35 4.04 -14.68 -9.36
CA LEU A 35 5.49 -14.57 -9.34
C LEU A 35 6.13 -15.15 -10.61
N ARG A 36 7.11 -14.45 -11.19
CA ARG A 36 7.94 -14.97 -12.29
C ARG A 36 9.18 -15.73 -11.75
N PRO A 37 9.70 -16.75 -12.46
CA PRO A 37 9.15 -17.35 -13.69
C PRO A 37 7.85 -18.13 -13.47
N MET A 38 7.70 -18.79 -12.32
CA MET A 38 6.46 -19.50 -11.91
C MET A 38 6.26 -19.38 -10.39
N GLY A 39 5.00 -19.31 -9.95
CA GLY A 39 4.62 -19.33 -8.54
C GLY A 39 3.52 -18.31 -8.21
N GLU A 40 2.89 -18.50 -7.08
CA GLU A 40 1.84 -17.63 -6.56
C GLU A 40 2.08 -17.41 -5.07
N LEU A 41 1.87 -16.18 -4.61
CA LEU A 41 1.73 -15.85 -3.19
C LEU A 41 0.36 -15.23 -3.01
N ALA A 42 -0.47 -15.80 -2.15
CA ALA A 42 -1.81 -15.30 -1.91
C ALA A 42 -2.18 -15.36 -0.44
N PHE A 43 -2.87 -14.33 0.05
CA PHE A 43 -3.33 -14.21 1.42
C PHE A 43 -4.54 -13.27 1.50
N ASN A 44 -5.33 -13.36 2.58
CA ASN A 44 -6.46 -12.46 2.76
C ASN A 44 -5.97 -11.12 3.31
N LEU A 45 -6.67 -10.04 2.97
CA LEU A 45 -6.34 -8.70 3.49
C LEU A 45 -6.47 -8.63 5.02
N GLU A 46 -7.36 -9.43 5.61
CA GLU A 46 -7.53 -9.55 7.07
C GLU A 46 -6.32 -10.17 7.78
N ASP A 47 -5.49 -10.91 7.06
CA ASP A 47 -4.27 -11.48 7.60
C ASP A 47 -3.15 -10.45 7.73
N ILE A 48 -3.29 -9.26 7.12
CA ILE A 48 -2.30 -8.20 7.20
C ILE A 48 -2.43 -7.51 8.57
N LYS A 49 -1.51 -7.81 9.49
CA LYS A 49 -1.42 -7.13 10.79
C LYS A 49 -0.90 -5.71 10.65
N GLU A 50 0.11 -5.51 9.83
CA GLU A 50 0.75 -4.21 9.66
C GLU A 50 1.16 -3.94 8.21
N VAL A 51 1.09 -2.66 7.84
CA VAL A 51 1.59 -2.13 6.56
C VAL A 51 2.53 -0.97 6.86
N ASN A 52 3.80 -1.06 6.51
CA ASN A 52 4.80 -0.04 6.82
C ASN A 52 5.57 0.41 5.56
N GLY A 53 6.00 1.66 5.52
CA GLY A 53 6.92 2.14 4.49
C GLY A 53 8.33 1.65 4.80
N VAL A 54 9.07 1.21 3.78
CA VAL A 54 10.46 0.74 3.95
C VAL A 54 11.37 1.33 2.87
N THR A 55 12.56 1.73 3.28
CA THR A 55 13.65 2.14 2.38
C THR A 55 14.62 0.98 2.19
N LEU A 56 14.72 0.49 0.97
CA LEU A 56 15.59 -0.61 0.55
C LEU A 56 16.95 -0.04 0.13
N THR A 57 17.86 0.07 1.10
CA THR A 57 19.21 0.64 0.95
C THR A 57 20.18 -0.26 0.18
N LEU A 58 19.85 -1.54 0.00
CA LEU A 58 20.63 -2.49 -0.81
C LEU A 58 20.66 -2.14 -2.30
N PHE A 59 19.78 -1.25 -2.76
CA PHE A 59 19.79 -0.71 -4.11
C PHE A 59 20.51 0.66 -4.12
N LYS A 60 21.28 0.94 -5.17
CA LYS A 60 21.84 2.28 -5.52
C LYS A 60 21.23 2.90 -6.79
N PRO A 61 20.30 3.87 -6.73
CA PRO A 61 19.82 4.54 -5.51
C PRO A 61 18.90 3.63 -4.67
N PRO A 62 18.72 3.93 -3.37
CA PRO A 62 17.80 3.23 -2.50
C PRO A 62 16.40 3.21 -3.09
N ARG A 63 15.62 2.16 -2.86
CA ARG A 63 14.23 2.10 -3.35
C ARG A 63 13.27 2.28 -2.19
N ARG A 64 12.12 2.88 -2.43
CA ARG A 64 11.02 2.87 -1.46
C ARG A 64 10.04 1.77 -1.80
N GLY A 65 9.55 1.11 -0.77
CA GLY A 65 8.58 0.03 -0.87
C GLY A 65 7.61 0.05 0.30
N ILE A 66 6.74 -0.95 0.32
CA ILE A 66 5.88 -1.26 1.45
C ILE A 66 6.26 -2.62 2.01
N LYS A 67 6.22 -2.76 3.33
CA LYS A 67 6.37 -4.01 4.05
C LYS A 67 5.01 -4.38 4.65
N LEU A 68 4.54 -5.58 4.36
CA LEU A 68 3.37 -6.19 4.95
C LEU A 68 3.84 -7.23 5.97
N THR A 69 3.30 -7.17 7.18
CA THR A 69 3.50 -8.21 8.20
C THR A 69 2.21 -9.01 8.33
N LEU A 70 2.28 -10.30 8.01
CA LEU A 70 1.12 -11.20 8.06
C LEU A 70 0.94 -11.81 9.45
N SER A 71 -0.28 -12.23 9.74
CA SER A 71 -0.71 -12.68 11.06
C SER A 71 0.07 -13.87 11.60
N TRP A 72 0.54 -14.74 10.70
CA TRP A 72 1.36 -15.93 10.98
C TRP A 72 2.88 -15.68 10.92
N GLY A 73 3.34 -14.42 10.94
CA GLY A 73 4.77 -14.10 11.05
C GLY A 73 5.54 -14.21 9.74
N GLN A 74 4.87 -14.01 8.60
CA GLN A 74 5.52 -13.83 7.30
C GLN A 74 5.61 -12.34 6.97
N GLU A 75 6.77 -11.88 6.51
CA GLU A 75 6.94 -10.53 5.97
C GLU A 75 6.94 -10.57 4.43
N VAL A 76 6.29 -9.57 3.84
CA VAL A 76 6.23 -9.37 2.40
C VAL A 76 6.67 -7.94 2.09
N ILE A 77 7.80 -7.78 1.42
CA ILE A 77 8.28 -6.48 0.94
C ILE A 77 7.93 -6.35 -0.54
N VAL A 78 7.29 -5.24 -0.90
CA VAL A 78 6.97 -4.88 -2.27
C VAL A 78 7.61 -3.56 -2.63
N SER A 79 8.25 -3.48 -3.80
CA SER A 79 8.83 -2.24 -4.32
C SER A 79 8.73 -2.15 -5.84
N VAL A 80 8.91 -0.94 -6.38
CA VAL A 80 9.02 -0.71 -7.83
C VAL A 80 10.42 -1.14 -8.27
N GLY A 81 10.50 -1.92 -9.34
CA GLY A 81 11.76 -2.22 -10.00
C GLY A 81 12.38 -0.99 -10.69
N ARG A 82 13.61 -1.12 -11.17
CA ARG A 82 14.33 0.03 -11.76
C ARG A 82 13.98 0.35 -13.20
N ASN A 83 13.52 -0.62 -13.97
CA ASN A 83 13.31 -0.40 -15.38
C ASN A 83 12.02 0.42 -15.59
N PRO A 84 12.10 1.70 -15.95
CA PRO A 84 10.92 2.56 -16.07
C PRO A 84 9.99 2.11 -17.21
N LEU A 85 10.48 1.30 -18.16
CA LEU A 85 9.65 0.71 -19.21
C LEU A 85 8.80 -0.48 -18.72
N ILE A 86 9.15 -1.05 -17.56
CA ILE A 86 8.52 -2.26 -17.01
C ILE A 86 7.73 -1.94 -15.74
N TYR A 87 8.19 -0.98 -14.95
CA TYR A 87 7.69 -0.68 -13.62
C TYR A 87 7.18 0.77 -13.53
N ASP A 88 5.97 0.95 -13.02
CA ASP A 88 5.36 2.26 -12.79
C ASP A 88 5.13 2.48 -11.29
N LYS A 89 5.48 3.66 -10.77
CA LYS A 89 5.20 4.05 -9.38
C LYS A 89 3.71 4.01 -9.05
N ARG A 90 2.85 4.23 -10.05
CA ARG A 90 1.39 4.08 -9.94
C ARG A 90 0.97 2.67 -9.53
N ASP A 91 1.78 1.65 -9.81
CA ASP A 91 1.52 0.27 -9.39
C ASP A 91 1.56 0.13 -7.86
N MET A 92 2.47 0.83 -7.19
CA MET A 92 2.51 0.84 -5.72
C MET A 92 1.31 1.58 -5.11
N TYR A 93 0.88 2.67 -5.73
CA TYR A 93 -0.31 3.40 -5.30
C TYR A 93 -1.57 2.54 -5.49
N LYS A 94 -1.66 1.84 -6.62
CA LYS A 94 -2.74 0.89 -6.90
C LYS A 94 -2.77 -0.25 -5.87
N LEU A 95 -1.61 -0.81 -5.51
CA LEU A 95 -1.50 -1.84 -4.49
C LEU A 95 -1.94 -1.32 -3.11
N LEU A 96 -1.48 -0.14 -2.70
CA LEU A 96 -1.94 0.49 -1.46
C LEU A 96 -3.45 0.71 -1.44
N ARG A 97 -4.01 1.21 -2.54
CA ARG A 97 -5.46 1.38 -2.67
C ARG A 97 -6.18 0.04 -2.53
N MET A 98 -5.71 -1.02 -3.18
CA MET A 98 -6.31 -2.36 -3.02
C MET A 98 -6.30 -2.86 -1.58
N ILE A 99 -5.25 -2.54 -0.81
CA ILE A 99 -5.15 -2.95 0.60
C ILE A 99 -6.07 -2.12 1.50
N PHE A 100 -6.14 -0.80 1.28
CA PHE A 100 -6.83 0.13 2.18
C PHE A 100 -8.27 0.45 1.78
N SER A 101 -8.66 0.32 0.51
CA SER A 101 -10.03 0.59 0.05
C SER A 101 -11.07 -0.18 0.86
N PRO A 102 -10.93 -1.51 1.11
CA PRO A 102 -11.91 -2.25 1.91
C PRO A 102 -12.00 -1.80 3.38
N LEU A 103 -11.00 -1.07 3.88
CA LEU A 103 -10.91 -0.59 5.26
C LEU A 103 -11.41 0.86 5.42
N ILE A 104 -11.57 1.59 4.32
CA ILE A 104 -11.88 3.03 4.31
C ILE A 104 -13.18 3.29 3.55
N GLU A 105 -13.33 2.74 2.35
CA GLU A 105 -14.45 3.03 1.48
C GLU A 105 -15.76 2.47 2.05
N GLY A 106 -16.82 3.26 1.98
CA GLY A 106 -18.13 2.87 2.52
C GLY A 106 -18.33 3.22 4.00
N ALA A 107 -17.27 3.58 4.74
CA ALA A 107 -17.40 4.03 6.11
C ALA A 107 -18.14 5.37 6.19
N VAL A 108 -19.14 5.46 7.07
CA VAL A 108 -19.85 6.69 7.38
C VAL A 108 -18.99 7.53 8.32
N ALA A 109 -18.78 8.79 7.96
CA ALA A 109 -18.01 9.74 8.77
C ALA A 109 -18.69 11.11 8.79
N GLU A 110 -18.45 11.86 9.86
CA GLU A 110 -18.85 13.25 9.98
C GLU A 110 -17.62 14.14 9.98
N VAL A 111 -17.56 15.11 9.06
CA VAL A 111 -16.48 16.09 8.96
C VAL A 111 -17.09 17.48 8.85
N ASN A 112 -16.68 18.40 9.72
CA ASN A 112 -17.16 19.79 9.74
C ASN A 112 -18.71 19.90 9.74
N GLY A 113 -19.38 19.05 10.53
CA GLY A 113 -20.84 19.02 10.65
C GLY A 113 -21.58 18.37 9.46
N ARG A 114 -20.86 17.76 8.52
CA ARG A 114 -21.43 17.09 7.35
C ARG A 114 -21.20 15.59 7.46
N VAL A 115 -22.29 14.82 7.39
CA VAL A 115 -22.25 13.36 7.34
C VAL A 115 -22.18 12.89 5.89
N GLY A 116 -21.32 11.91 5.62
CA GLY A 116 -21.18 11.31 4.31
C GLY A 116 -20.41 9.99 4.36
N VAL A 117 -20.09 9.48 3.18
CA VAL A 117 -19.37 8.21 3.01
C VAL A 117 -17.96 8.49 2.51
N LEU A 118 -16.98 7.84 3.12
CA LEU A 118 -15.60 7.93 2.68
C LEU A 118 -15.39 7.22 1.34
N LYS A 119 -14.64 7.85 0.44
CA LYS A 119 -14.12 7.24 -0.78
C LYS A 119 -12.65 7.58 -0.99
N ILE A 120 -11.89 6.64 -1.54
CA ILE A 120 -10.55 6.89 -2.04
C ILE A 120 -10.68 7.33 -3.51
N LEU A 121 -10.27 8.56 -3.79
CA LEU A 121 -10.25 9.13 -5.13
C LEU A 121 -8.78 9.33 -5.51
N ASP A 122 -8.30 8.49 -6.42
CA ASP A 122 -6.88 8.39 -6.79
C ASP A 122 -5.95 8.19 -5.58
N ASN A 123 -5.23 9.26 -5.19
CA ASN A 123 -4.26 9.29 -4.09
C ASN A 123 -4.75 10.17 -2.92
N GLN A 124 -6.06 10.39 -2.81
CA GLN A 124 -6.69 11.21 -1.78
C GLN A 124 -7.90 10.48 -1.18
N VAL A 125 -8.32 10.91 0.00
CA VAL A 125 -9.57 10.45 0.64
C VAL A 125 -10.54 11.63 0.66
N ALA A 126 -11.78 11.37 0.27
CA ALA A 126 -12.84 12.38 0.23
C ALA A 126 -14.10 11.89 0.92
N LEU A 127 -14.88 12.82 1.46
CA LEU A 127 -16.22 12.61 1.99
C LEU A 127 -17.20 12.87 0.85
N VAL A 128 -17.95 11.85 0.45
CA VAL A 128 -19.02 11.98 -0.51
C VAL A 128 -20.33 12.15 0.24
N THR A 129 -20.95 13.31 0.07
CA THR A 129 -22.28 13.63 0.63
C THR A 129 -23.32 13.65 -0.50
N GLN A 130 -24.59 13.90 -0.17
CA GLN A 130 -25.70 13.89 -1.15
C GLN A 130 -25.54 14.88 -2.31
N GLY A 131 -24.62 15.85 -2.24
CA GLY A 131 -24.40 16.81 -3.33
C GLY A 131 -22.98 17.33 -3.48
N ASN A 132 -22.01 16.86 -2.69
CA ASN A 132 -20.64 17.37 -2.73
C ASN A 132 -19.60 16.26 -2.49
N VAL A 133 -18.41 16.46 -3.07
CA VAL A 133 -17.21 15.69 -2.75
C VAL A 133 -16.26 16.62 -2.01
N ILE A 134 -15.98 16.31 -0.75
CA ILE A 134 -15.18 17.16 0.14
C ILE A 134 -13.85 16.44 0.39
N PRO A 135 -12.71 16.97 -0.09
CA PRO A 135 -11.39 16.42 0.24
C PRO A 135 -11.18 16.45 1.75
N ILE A 136 -10.71 15.34 2.33
CA ILE A 136 -10.53 15.21 3.78
C ILE A 136 -9.05 15.31 4.13
N LYS A 137 -8.74 16.06 5.19
CA LYS A 137 -7.43 16.04 5.82
C LYS A 137 -7.32 14.84 6.77
N PRO A 138 -6.12 14.23 6.93
CA PRO A 138 -5.93 13.02 7.73
C PRO A 138 -6.46 13.08 9.18
N ASP A 139 -6.48 14.27 9.77
CA ASP A 139 -6.82 14.48 11.19
C ASP A 139 -8.30 14.78 11.44
N GLU A 140 -9.10 14.93 10.38
CA GLU A 140 -10.53 15.25 10.48
C GLU A 140 -11.40 14.02 10.79
N ILE A 141 -10.86 12.81 10.65
CA ILE A 141 -11.58 11.56 10.93
C ILE A 141 -11.02 10.90 12.20
N LYS A 142 -11.90 10.62 13.16
CA LYS A 142 -11.58 9.95 14.42
C LYS A 142 -11.83 8.44 14.35
N GLY A 143 -11.36 7.72 15.37
CA GLY A 143 -11.55 6.26 15.49
C GLY A 143 -10.67 5.44 14.55
N GLU A 144 -10.97 4.14 14.48
CA GLU A 144 -10.16 3.16 13.73
C GLU A 144 -10.04 3.51 12.25
N VAL A 145 -11.15 3.90 11.61
CA VAL A 145 -11.15 4.32 10.19
C VAL A 145 -10.23 5.52 9.96
N GLY A 146 -10.22 6.47 10.89
CA GLY A 146 -9.30 7.62 10.85
C GLY A 146 -7.82 7.20 10.91
N GLU A 147 -7.49 6.18 11.70
CA GLU A 147 -6.13 5.63 11.73
C GLU A 147 -5.75 4.98 10.40
N LYS A 148 -6.68 4.24 9.77
CA LYS A 148 -6.45 3.65 8.43
C LYS A 148 -6.24 4.75 7.38
N VAL A 149 -7.04 5.82 7.40
CA VAL A 149 -6.89 6.99 6.50
C VAL A 149 -5.53 7.66 6.69
N ARG A 150 -5.14 7.97 7.95
CA ARG A 150 -3.82 8.55 8.26
C ARG A 150 -2.69 7.66 7.77
N LYS A 151 -2.79 6.35 8.00
CA LYS A 151 -1.78 5.39 7.55
C LYS A 151 -1.67 5.34 6.03
N PHE A 152 -2.80 5.27 5.32
CA PHE A 152 -2.85 5.27 3.86
C PHE A 152 -2.18 6.52 3.27
N LEU A 153 -2.59 7.72 3.71
CA LEU A 153 -2.05 8.99 3.22
C LEU A 153 -0.57 9.17 3.56
N SER A 154 -0.14 8.72 4.75
CA SER A 154 1.27 8.72 5.15
C SER A 154 2.12 7.81 4.24
N LEU A 155 1.63 6.61 3.91
CA LEU A 155 2.32 5.69 3.00
C LEU A 155 2.37 6.23 1.57
N LEU A 156 1.30 6.86 1.07
CA LEU A 156 1.32 7.55 -0.22
C LEU A 156 2.37 8.65 -0.24
N LYS A 157 2.44 9.49 0.80
CA LYS A 157 3.46 10.53 0.94
C LYS A 157 4.88 9.94 1.01
N PHE A 158 5.05 8.83 1.75
CA PHE A 158 6.33 8.14 1.84
C PHE A 158 6.79 7.61 0.49
N LEU A 159 5.90 6.98 -0.28
CA LEU A 159 6.23 6.51 -1.63
C LEU A 159 6.45 7.68 -2.59
N SER A 160 5.72 8.78 -2.42
CA SER A 160 5.76 9.91 -3.34
C SER A 160 7.04 10.73 -3.25
N LYS A 161 7.64 10.93 -2.06
CA LYS A 161 8.89 11.72 -2.02
C LYS A 161 9.95 11.04 -2.88
N GLU A 162 10.49 11.76 -3.85
CA GLU A 162 11.60 11.28 -4.64
C GLU A 162 12.80 11.02 -3.72
N ASN A 163 13.71 10.16 -4.16
CA ASN A 163 15.06 10.17 -3.61
C ASN A 163 15.72 11.46 -4.11
N GLN A 164 15.39 12.59 -3.47
CA GLN A 164 16.14 13.83 -3.59
C GLN A 164 17.47 13.65 -2.84
N GLU A 165 18.33 12.80 -3.39
CA GLU A 165 19.76 12.79 -3.13
C GLU A 165 20.43 12.71 -4.50
N LYS A 166 20.45 13.84 -5.18
CA LYS A 166 21.42 14.26 -6.20
C LYS A 166 21.05 15.66 -6.71
N GLN A 167 21.55 16.66 -6.00
CA GLN A 167 22.37 17.68 -6.64
C GLN A 167 23.70 17.70 -5.89
#